data_AF-A0A7W9Z4C8-F1
#
_entry.id   AF-A0A7W9Z4C8-F1
#
_cell.length_a   1.000
_cell.length_b   1.000
_cell.length_c   1.000
_cell.angle_alpha   90.00
_cell.angle_beta   90.00
_cell.angle_gamma   90.00
#
_symmetry.space_group_name_H-M   'P 1'
#
loop_
_entity.id
_entity.type
_entity.pdbx_description
1 polymer ?
#
loop_
_entity_poly.entity_id
_entity_poly.type
_entity_poly.pdbx_seq_one_letter_code
_entity_poly.pdbx_strand_id
1 'polypeptide(L)' 'MKTPHPVHTLRASLEASRLNAVEALAAAKGSPTPDALRELATLQAALTAVQQEIDIHGVKLGWGGGDELK' A
#
# COMPACT_ATOMS: atom_id res chain seq x y z
N MET A 1 -15.12 -9.82 16.42
CA MET A 1 -14.17 -9.51 15.34
C MET A 1 -13.25 -8.40 15.84
N LYS A 2 -11.93 -8.59 15.85
CA LYS A 2 -10.99 -7.52 16.21
C LYS A 2 -10.85 -6.59 15.00
N THR A 3 -11.02 -5.29 15.19
CA THR A 3 -10.79 -4.30 14.14
C THR A 3 -9.29 -4.30 13.80
N PRO A 4 -8.90 -4.35 12.51
CA PRO A 4 -7.49 -4.28 12.11
C PRO A 4 -6.86 -3.00 12.64
N HIS A 5 -5.59 -3.06 13.04
CA HIS A 5 -4.86 -1.85 13.45
C HIS A 5 -4.83 -0.85 12.27
N PRO A 6 -4.95 0.48 12.51
CA PRO A 6 -4.98 1.48 11.44
C PRO A 6 -3.86 1.38 10.41
N VAL A 7 -2.68 0.90 10.81
CA VAL A 7 -1.54 0.66 9.91
C VAL A 7 -1.85 -0.37 8.81
N HIS A 8 -2.64 -1.40 9.12
CA HIS A 8 -3.06 -2.42 8.16
C HIS A 8 -4.14 -1.88 7.23
N THR A 9 -5.07 -1.07 7.76
CA THR A 9 -6.05 -0.35 6.94
C THR A 9 -5.36 0.61 5.98
N LEU A 10 -4.37 1.38 6.46
CA LEU A 10 -3.58 2.28 5.63
C LEU A 10 -2.83 1.52 4.54
N ARG A 11 -2.19 0.40 4.87
CA ARG A 11 -1.53 -0.48 3.90
C ARG A 11 -2.52 -0.92 2.81
N ALA A 12 -3.68 -1.45 3.19
CA ALA A 12 -4.68 -1.91 2.24
C ALA A 12 -5.19 -0.77 1.33
N SER A 13 -5.44 0.42 1.89
CA SER A 13 -5.83 1.59 1.10
C SER A 13 -4.74 2.00 0.10
N LEU A 14 -3.47 2.02 0.51
CA LEU A 14 -2.36 2.34 -0.39
C LEU A 14 -2.17 1.28 -1.48
N GLU A 15 -2.36 -0.01 -1.17
CA GLU A 15 -2.32 -1.11 -2.15
C GLU A 15 -3.44 -0.94 -3.19
N ALA A 16 -4.65 -0.59 -2.76
CA ALA A 16 -5.77 -0.30 -3.66
C ALA A 16 -5.50 0.94 -4.53
N SER A 17 -5.01 2.04 -3.96
CA SER A 17 -4.62 3.23 -4.74
C SER A 17 -3.53 2.92 -5.76
N ARG A 18 -2.52 2.12 -5.40
CA ARG A 18 -1.47 1.69 -6.32
C ARG A 18 -2.05 0.87 -7.47
N LEU A 19 -2.96 -0.06 -7.19
CA LEU A 19 -3.61 -0.86 -8.23
C LEU A 19 -4.37 0.03 -9.20
N ASN A 20 -5.19 0.96 -8.70
CA ASN A 20 -5.93 1.90 -9.53
C ASN A 20 -5.01 2.77 -10.41
N ALA A 21 -3.88 3.23 -9.86
CA ALA A 21 -2.90 4.02 -10.63
C ALA A 21 -2.25 3.19 -11.75
N VAL A 22 -1.91 1.92 -11.49
CA VAL A 22 -1.37 1.01 -12.51
C VAL A 22 -2.42 0.71 -13.59
N GLU A 23 -3.68 0.48 -13.21
CA GLU A 23 -4.77 0.25 -14.17
C GLU A 23 -5.01 1.49 -15.04
N ALA A 24 -4.99 2.69 -14.47
CA ALA A 24 -5.11 3.94 -15.21
C ALA A 24 -3.95 4.12 -16.22
N LEU A 25 -2.72 3.80 -15.81
CA LEU A 25 -1.56 3.82 -16.69
C LEU A 25 -1.66 2.76 -17.81
N ALA A 26 -2.17 1.57 -17.51
CA ALA A 26 -2.35 0.51 -18.48
C ALA A 26 -3.49 0.82 -19.48
N ALA A 27 -4.53 1.52 -19.04
CA ALA A 27 -5.64 1.96 -19.89
C ALA A 27 -5.26 3.18 -20.77
N ALA A 28 -4.24 3.93 -20.39
CA ALA A 28 -3.79 5.09 -21.16
C ALA A 28 -3.22 4.64 -22.52
N LYS A 29 -3.82 5.13 -23.60
CA LYS A 29 -3.30 4.93 -24.97
C LYS A 29 -2.17 5.93 -25.23
N GLY A 30 -0.99 5.65 -24.68
CA GLY A 30 0.18 6.50 -24.84
C GLY A 30 1.29 6.20 -23.83
N SER A 31 2.40 6.92 -23.93
CA SER A 31 3.44 6.83 -22.90
C SER A 31 2.93 7.44 -21.57
N PRO A 32 3.29 6.85 -20.42
CA PRO A 32 2.98 7.42 -19.11
C PRO A 32 3.44 8.88 -19.02
N THR A 33 2.61 9.75 -18.46
CA THR A 33 3.03 11.12 -18.18
C THR A 33 4.00 11.14 -16.97
N PRO A 34 4.92 12.10 -16.90
CA PRO A 34 5.80 12.25 -15.74
C PRO A 34 5.04 12.36 -14.41
N ASP A 35 3.88 13.00 -14.41
CA ASP A 35 3.05 13.15 -13.21
C ASP A 35 2.44 11.81 -12.78
N ALA A 36 1.94 11.00 -13.72
CA ALA A 36 1.41 9.68 -13.39
C ALA A 36 2.50 8.72 -12.87
N LEU A 37 3.71 8.83 -13.42
CA LEU A 37 4.87 8.10 -12.90
C LEU A 37 5.27 8.57 -11.50
N ARG A 38 5.22 9.89 -11.24
CA ARG A 38 5.50 10.46 -9.92
C ARG A 38 4.47 10.02 -8.89
N GLU A 39 3.19 9.98 -9.25
CA GLU A 39 2.12 9.49 -8.40
C GLU A 39 2.37 8.02 -8.01
N LEU A 40 2.64 7.16 -8.99
CA LEU A 40 2.95 5.75 -8.73
C LEU A 40 4.18 5.57 -7.83
N ALA A 41 5.25 6.32 -8.09
CA ALA A 41 6.46 6.30 -7.26
C ALA A 41 6.17 6.74 -5.81
N THR A 42 5.31 7.73 -5.63
CA THR A 42 4.89 8.22 -4.30
C THR A 42 4.12 7.16 -3.54
N LEU A 43 3.18 6.47 -4.21
CA LEU A 43 2.42 5.36 -3.61
C LEU A 43 3.34 4.19 -3.21
N GLN A 44 4.33 3.86 -4.04
CA GLN A 44 5.32 2.83 -3.73
C GLN A 44 6.20 3.20 -2.53
N ALA A 45 6.64 4.46 -2.44
CA ALA A 45 7.41 4.95 -1.29
C ALA A 45 6.59 4.89 0.00
N ALA A 46 5.32 5.31 -0.05
CA ALA A 46 4.41 5.24 1.09
C ALA A 46 4.18 3.79 1.56
N LEU A 47 3.95 2.86 0.63
CA LEU A 47 3.82 1.43 0.94
C LEU A 47 5.08 0.86 1.59
N THR A 48 6.25 1.24 1.08
CA THR A 48 7.54 0.81 1.63
C THR A 48 7.70 1.29 3.07
N ALA A 49 7.38 2.55 3.34
CA ALA A 49 7.46 3.11 4.69
C ALA A 49 6.49 2.41 5.66
N VAL A 50 5.25 2.15 5.23
CA VAL A 50 4.25 1.44 6.04
C VAL A 50 4.69 -0.01 6.32
N GLN A 51 5.25 -0.70 5.33
CA GLN A 51 5.77 -2.05 5.51
C GLN A 51 6.92 -2.07 6.52
N GLN A 52 7.88 -1.13 6.39
CA GLN A 52 8.98 -0.99 7.35
C GLN A 52 8.48 -0.73 8.77
N GLU A 53 7.49 0.13 8.94
CA GLU A 53 6.88 0.41 10.25
C GLU A 53 6.24 -0.85 10.85
N ILE A 54 5.50 -1.62 10.04
CA ILE A 54 4.91 -2.91 10.47
C ILE A 54 6.02 -3.91 10.85
N ASP A 55 7.09 -4.01 10.07
CA ASP A 55 8.17 -4.96 10.32
C ASP A 55 8.96 -4.62 11.58
N ILE A 56 9.24 -3.33 11.80
CA ILE A 56 10.02 -2.86 12.96
C ILE A 56 9.18 -2.89 14.24
N HIS A 57 7.91 -2.45 14.16
CA HIS A 57 7.11 -2.16 15.35
C HIS A 57 5.89 -3.09 15.52
N GLY A 58 5.38 -3.69 14.45
CA GLY A 58 4.11 -4.44 14.47
C GLY A 58 4.10 -5.66 15.38
N VAL A 59 5.18 -6.44 15.42
CA VAL A 59 5.30 -7.58 16.35
C VAL A 59 5.39 -7.10 17.80
N LYS A 60 6.22 -6.09 18.05
CA LYS A 60 6.44 -5.53 19.39
C LYS A 60 5.17 -4.88 19.97
N LEU A 61 4.37 -4.24 19.11
CA LEU A 61 3.16 -3.52 19.49
C LEU A 61 1.88 -4.35 19.36
N GLY A 62 1.99 -5.62 18.93
CA GLY A 62 0.86 -6.54 18.85
C GLY A 62 -0.18 -6.14 17.82
N TRP A 63 0.24 -5.51 16.71
CA TRP A 63 -0.67 -5.04 15.65
C TRP A 63 -1.33 -6.18 14.86
N GLY A 64 -0.79 -7.40 14.98
CA GLY A 64 -1.36 -8.63 14.45
C GLY A 64 -1.23 -8.72 12.93
N GLY A 65 -0.60 -9.78 12.43
CA GLY A 65 -0.67 -10.13 11.01
C GLY A 65 -2.12 -10.42 10.65
N GLY A 66 -2.71 -9.63 9.76
CA GLY A 66 -4.01 -9.94 9.19
C GLY A 66 -3.91 -11.28 8.45
N ASP A 67 -4.55 -12.30 9.01
CA ASP A 67 -4.72 -13.66 8.48
C ASP A 67 -3.49 -14.29 7.80
N GLU A 68 -2.67 -14.93 8.62
CA GLU A 68 -2.03 -16.17 8.19
C GLU A 68 -3.11 -17.26 8.10
N LEU A 69 -3.65 -17.43 6.88
CA LEU A 69 -4.14 -18.68 6.29
C LEU A 69 -4.86 -19.67 7.22
N LYS A 70 -6.19 -19.66 7.16
CA LYS A 70 -7.00 -20.89 7.24
C LYS A 70 -7.85 -21.05 5.98
#